data_AF-A0A8T7FIW6-F1
#
_entry.id   AF-A0A8T7FIW6-F1
#
_cell.length_a   1.000
_cell.length_b   1.000
_cell.length_c   1.000
_cell.angle_alpha   90.00
_cell.angle_beta   90.00
_cell.angle_gamma   90.00
#
_symmetry.space_group_name_H-M   'P 1'
#
loop_
_entity.id
_entity.type
_entity.pdbx_description
1 polymer ?
#
loop_
_entity_poly.entity_id
_entity_poly.type
_entity_poly.pdbx_seq_one_letter_code
_entity_poly.pdbx_strand_id
1 'polypeptide(L)'
;MNLWQEYKRPASIAEAVQHLAAAPGPALPIAGGTDLLLDLRQGNHPPVHTLVDLTFVPEMTALELRADSLYIGATVPVSRIARDPLAGAHAQALVEACNLIAGPQVRNTA
;
A
#
# COMPACT_ATOMS: atom_id res chain seq x y z
N MET A 1 -9.17 -22.83 -6.89
CA MET A 1 -9.98 -22.05 -5.92
C MET A 1 -9.64 -20.59 -6.13
N ASN A 2 -10.63 -19.70 -6.19
CA ASN A 2 -10.37 -18.26 -6.25
C ASN A 2 -9.86 -17.78 -4.89
N LEU A 3 -8.81 -16.96 -4.89
CA LEU A 3 -8.20 -16.41 -3.67
C LEU A 3 -8.97 -15.19 -3.13
N TRP A 4 -9.74 -14.53 -4.01
CA TRP A 4 -10.73 -13.49 -3.69
C TRP A 4 -11.88 -13.49 -4.70
N GLN A 5 -12.98 -12.83 -4.38
CA GLN A 5 -14.18 -12.74 -5.22
C GLN A 5 -14.40 -11.32 -5.77
N GLU A 6 -14.15 -10.31 -4.95
CA GLU A 6 -14.32 -8.90 -5.31
C GLU A 6 -13.02 -8.11 -5.18
N TYR A 7 -12.90 -7.07 -6.00
CA TYR A 7 -11.82 -6.08 -5.95
C TYR A 7 -12.43 -4.68 -6.03
N LYS A 8 -12.25 -3.87 -4.99
CA LYS A 8 -12.77 -2.50 -4.89
C LYS A 8 -11.63 -1.50 -5.03
N ARG A 9 -11.90 -0.38 -5.70
CA ARG A 9 -10.95 0.73 -5.90
C ARG A 9 -11.59 2.02 -5.38
N PRO A 10 -11.59 2.25 -4.05
CA PRO A 10 -12.09 3.47 -3.48
C PRO A 10 -11.33 4.70 -3.98
N ALA A 11 -12.02 5.82 -4.11
CA ALA A 11 -11.43 7.11 -4.45
C ALA A 11 -11.16 7.98 -3.22
N SER A 12 -11.49 7.51 -2.01
CA SER A 12 -11.26 8.23 -0.75
C SER A 12 -11.08 7.28 0.43
N ILE A 13 -10.53 7.79 1.54
CA ILE A 13 -10.42 7.03 2.79
C ILE A 13 -11.79 6.59 3.29
N ALA A 14 -12.79 7.48 3.25
CA ALA A 14 -14.15 7.17 3.71
C ALA A 14 -14.76 6.01 2.91
N GLU A 15 -14.59 6.02 1.59
CA GLU A 15 -15.06 4.94 0.73
C GLU A 15 -14.29 3.63 0.98
N ALA A 16 -12.98 3.69 1.21
CA ALA A 16 -12.17 2.53 1.54
C ALA A 16 -12.64 1.86 2.84
N VAL A 17 -12.87 2.66 3.89
CA VAL A 17 -13.42 2.19 5.17
C VAL A 17 -14.80 1.59 4.97
N GLN A 18 -15.66 2.21 4.16
CA GLN A 18 -16.98 1.68 3.85
C GLN A 18 -16.92 0.33 3.13
N HIS A 19 -16.06 0.18 2.12
CA HIS A 19 -15.89 -1.10 1.40
C HIS A 19 -15.38 -2.22 2.31
N LEU A 20 -14.47 -1.90 3.24
CA LEU A 20 -13.97 -2.84 4.23
C LEU A 20 -15.06 -3.26 5.22
N ALA A 21 -15.83 -2.28 5.74
CA ALA A 21 -16.86 -2.53 6.75
C ALA A 21 -18.12 -3.22 6.19
N ALA A 22 -18.48 -2.95 4.94
CA ALA A 22 -19.69 -3.46 4.30
C ALA A 22 -19.48 -4.74 3.48
N ALA A 23 -18.26 -5.28 3.45
CA ALA A 23 -17.97 -6.49 2.69
C ALA A 23 -18.77 -7.69 3.24
N PRO A 24 -19.31 -8.56 2.36
CA PRO A 24 -20.13 -9.71 2.78
C PRO A 24 -19.31 -10.88 3.36
N GLY A 25 -17.99 -10.73 3.43
CA GLY A 25 -17.06 -11.71 4.01
C GLY A 25 -15.72 -11.05 4.33
N PRO A 26 -14.66 -11.83 4.64
CA PRO A 26 -13.35 -11.28 4.97
C PRO A 26 -12.88 -10.30 3.90
N ALA A 27 -12.48 -9.10 4.32
CA ALA A 27 -11.98 -8.07 3.43
C ALA A 27 -10.63 -7.57 3.92
N LEU A 28 -9.71 -7.33 2.99
CA LEU A 28 -8.39 -6.81 3.30
C LEU A 28 -8.06 -5.59 2.44
N PRO A 29 -7.37 -4.59 3.00
CA PRO A 29 -6.72 -3.58 2.20
C PRO A 29 -5.59 -4.22 1.39
N ILE A 30 -5.39 -3.75 0.16
CA ILE A 30 -4.24 -4.09 -0.66
C ILE A 30 -3.58 -2.82 -1.19
N ALA A 31 -2.24 -2.85 -1.22
CA ALA A 31 -1.39 -1.83 -1.83
C ALA A 31 -0.57 -2.50 -2.96
N GLY A 32 0.75 -2.58 -2.81
CA GLY A 32 1.64 -3.25 -3.76
C GLY A 32 1.44 -4.76 -3.93
N GLY A 33 0.82 -5.41 -2.95
CA GLY A 33 0.46 -6.83 -2.99
C GLY A 33 1.61 -7.82 -2.89
N THR A 34 2.86 -7.38 -2.67
CA THR A 34 4.06 -8.23 -2.69
C THR A 34 4.07 -9.32 -1.64
N ASP A 35 3.53 -9.03 -0.46
CA ASP A 35 3.41 -10.00 0.63
C ASP A 35 2.03 -10.67 0.62
N LEU A 36 0.96 -9.86 0.63
CA LEU A 36 -0.42 -10.38 0.73
C LEU A 36 -0.78 -11.37 -0.38
N LEU A 37 -0.44 -11.08 -1.64
CA LEU A 37 -0.76 -11.99 -2.75
C LEU A 37 0.06 -13.28 -2.67
N LEU A 38 1.28 -13.21 -2.13
CA LEU A 38 2.11 -14.39 -1.92
C LEU A 38 1.53 -15.25 -0.79
N ASP A 39 1.14 -14.64 0.32
CA ASP A 39 0.54 -15.33 1.46
C ASP A 39 -0.78 -16.02 1.11
N LEU A 40 -1.64 -15.36 0.33
CA LEU A 40 -2.86 -15.98 -0.20
C LEU A 40 -2.55 -17.17 -1.12
N ARG A 41 -1.54 -17.05 -1.98
CA ARG A 41 -1.16 -18.12 -2.92
C ARG A 41 -0.51 -19.32 -2.23
N GLN A 42 0.25 -19.08 -1.16
CA GLN A 42 0.91 -20.13 -0.37
C GLN A 42 -0.03 -20.77 0.67
N GLY A 43 -1.18 -20.14 0.93
CA GLY A 43 -2.13 -20.59 1.95
C GLY A 43 -1.74 -20.19 3.37
N ASN A 44 -0.78 -19.27 3.53
CA ASN A 44 -0.44 -18.67 4.83
C ASN A 44 -1.57 -17.74 5.32
N HIS A 45 -2.34 -17.20 4.37
CA HIS A 45 -3.58 -16.47 4.64
C HIS A 45 -4.75 -17.18 3.95
N PRO A 46 -5.92 -17.36 4.62
CA PRO A 46 -7.09 -17.94 3.97
C PRO A 46 -7.60 -17.04 2.83
N PRO A 47 -8.25 -17.61 1.79
CA PRO A 47 -8.94 -16.82 0.77
C PRO A 47 -9.89 -15.79 1.40
N VAL A 48 -9.94 -14.60 0.81
CA VAL A 48 -10.79 -13.50 1.27
C VAL A 48 -12.00 -13.34 0.34
N HIS A 49 -13.00 -12.59 0.76
CA HIS A 49 -14.07 -12.20 -0.14
C HIS A 49 -13.66 -10.99 -0.98
N THR A 50 -13.18 -9.92 -0.34
CA THR A 50 -12.94 -8.63 -0.99
C THR A 50 -11.53 -8.12 -0.76
N LEU A 51 -10.88 -7.66 -1.82
CA LEU A 51 -9.69 -6.82 -1.72
C LEU A 51 -10.06 -5.36 -1.96
N VAL A 52 -9.54 -4.45 -1.13
CA VAL A 52 -9.79 -3.01 -1.22
C VAL A 52 -8.48 -2.30 -1.54
N ASP A 53 -8.32 -1.87 -2.78
CA ASP A 53 -7.10 -1.28 -3.31
C ASP A 53 -6.97 0.19 -2.91
N LEU A 54 -6.01 0.46 -2.03
CA LEU A 54 -5.78 1.79 -1.49
C LEU A 54 -4.92 2.66 -2.41
N THR A 55 -4.37 2.12 -3.51
CA THR A 55 -3.49 2.87 -4.42
C THR A 55 -4.23 3.93 -5.24
N PHE A 56 -5.57 3.94 -5.19
CA PHE A 56 -6.42 4.94 -5.82
C PHE A 56 -6.88 6.05 -4.86
N VAL A 57 -6.54 5.96 -3.57
CA VAL A 57 -6.88 6.98 -2.58
C VAL A 57 -5.81 8.07 -2.60
N PRO A 58 -6.13 9.32 -3.00
CA PRO A 58 -5.12 10.37 -3.19
C PRO A 58 -4.23 10.58 -1.97
N GLU A 59 -4.83 10.61 -0.78
CA GLU A 59 -4.10 10.79 0.48
C GLU A 59 -3.10 9.65 0.74
N MET A 60 -3.42 8.42 0.34
CA MET A 60 -2.53 7.26 0.54
C MET A 60 -1.35 7.22 -0.43
N THR A 61 -1.42 7.99 -1.52
CA THR A 61 -0.35 8.08 -2.53
C THR A 61 0.50 9.34 -2.41
N ALA A 62 0.18 10.24 -1.48
CA ALA A 62 0.88 11.51 -1.34
C ALA A 62 2.26 11.35 -0.66
N LEU A 63 3.24 12.13 -1.10
CA LEU A 63 4.52 12.33 -0.42
C LEU A 63 4.79 13.83 -0.50
N GLU A 64 4.66 14.53 0.63
CA GLU A 64 4.67 15.99 0.70
C GLU A 64 5.01 16.49 2.11
N LEU A 65 5.38 17.77 2.23
CA LEU A 65 5.48 18.41 3.55
C LEU A 65 4.09 18.88 4.00
N ARG A 66 3.72 18.53 5.24
CA ARG A 66 2.52 19.01 5.91
C ARG A 66 2.92 19.70 7.20
N ALA A 67 2.79 21.03 7.22
CA ALA A 67 3.32 21.86 8.30
C ALA A 67 4.79 21.51 8.59
N ASP A 68 5.07 20.96 9.78
CA ASP A 68 6.43 20.69 10.26
C ASP A 68 6.85 19.22 10.08
N SER A 69 6.16 18.45 9.22
CA SER A 69 6.43 17.02 9.06
C SER A 69 6.36 16.56 7.60
N LEU A 70 7.21 15.59 7.27
CA LEU A 70 7.12 14.86 6.02
C LEU A 70 5.98 13.85 6.12
N TYR A 71 4.95 14.02 5.29
CA TYR A 71 3.87 13.08 5.15
C TYR A 71 4.19 12.09 4.04
N ILE A 72 4.05 10.79 4.35
CA ILE A 72 4.21 9.69 3.40
C ILE A 72 2.96 8.83 3.49
N GLY A 73 2.19 8.78 2.40
CA GLY A 73 1.01 7.94 2.29
C GLY A 73 1.37 6.45 2.28
N ALA A 74 0.46 5.63 2.81
CA ALA A 74 0.70 4.20 3.04
C ALA A 74 0.91 3.37 1.76
N THR A 75 0.59 3.90 0.59
CA THR A 75 0.76 3.23 -0.70
C THR A 75 1.79 3.91 -1.59
N VAL A 76 2.63 4.79 -1.04
CA VAL A 76 3.77 5.35 -1.76
C VAL A 76 4.80 4.25 -1.95
N PRO A 77 5.18 3.89 -3.20
CA PRO A 77 6.13 2.81 -3.40
C PRO A 77 7.49 3.10 -2.77
N VAL A 78 8.14 2.08 -2.21
CA VAL A 78 9.48 2.19 -1.59
C VAL A 78 10.48 2.84 -2.55
N SER A 79 10.40 2.55 -3.86
CA SER A 79 11.29 3.15 -4.85
C SER A 79 11.08 4.65 -5.04
N ARG A 80 9.86 5.15 -4.82
CA ARG A 80 9.57 6.59 -4.83
C ARG A 80 10.17 7.24 -3.60
N ILE A 81 9.97 6.67 -2.40
CA ILE A 81 10.57 7.19 -1.16
C ILE A 81 12.09 7.27 -1.30
N ALA A 82 12.74 6.22 -1.80
CA ALA A 82 14.19 6.15 -1.97
C ALA A 82 14.79 7.21 -2.92
N ARG A 83 13.96 7.85 -3.75
CA ARG A 83 14.40 8.81 -4.79
C ARG A 83 13.81 10.20 -4.59
N ASP A 84 12.92 10.39 -3.62
CA ASP A 84 12.21 11.64 -3.44
C ASP A 84 13.12 12.69 -2.78
N PRO A 85 13.27 13.89 -3.37
CA PRO A 85 14.10 14.94 -2.78
C PRO A 85 13.64 15.38 -1.38
N LEU A 86 12.34 15.38 -1.09
CA LEU A 86 11.81 15.70 0.24
C LEU A 86 12.20 14.62 1.25
N ALA A 87 12.11 13.34 0.86
CA ALA A 87 12.57 12.25 1.72
C ALA A 87 14.08 12.32 1.98
N GLY A 88 14.89 12.64 0.97
CA GLY A 88 16.34 12.84 1.15
C GLY A 88 16.67 14.01 2.08
N ALA A 89 15.95 15.13 1.94
CA ALA A 89 16.18 16.32 2.76
C ALA A 89 15.70 16.17 4.21
N HIS A 90 14.59 15.47 4.45
CA HIS A 90 13.91 15.45 5.75
C HIS A 90 13.97 14.09 6.47
N ALA A 91 14.34 13.01 5.78
CA ALA A 91 14.31 11.65 6.31
C ALA A 91 15.42 10.76 5.68
N GLN A 92 16.67 11.22 5.68
CA GLN A 92 17.79 10.51 5.06
C GLN A 92 17.95 9.05 5.50
N ALA A 93 17.79 8.76 6.80
CA ALA A 93 17.85 7.38 7.31
C ALA A 93 16.75 6.47 6.72
N LEU A 94 15.56 7.02 6.43
CA LEU A 94 14.48 6.30 5.75
C LEU A 94 14.87 5.99 4.30
N VAL A 95 15.45 6.95 3.58
CA VAL A 95 15.92 6.75 2.20
C VAL A 95 16.99 5.65 2.13
N GLU A 96 17.94 5.65 3.06
CA GLU A 96 18.97 4.61 3.16
C GLU A 96 18.34 3.25 3.43
N ALA A 97 17.41 3.15 4.37
CA ALA A 97 16.68 1.91 4.64
C ALA A 97 15.89 1.42 3.42
N CYS A 98 15.18 2.30 2.70
CA CYS A 98 14.44 1.94 1.49
C CYS A 98 15.34 1.34 0.39
N ASN A 99 16.60 1.78 0.29
CA ASN A 99 17.56 1.23 -0.67
C ASN A 99 18.05 -0.19 -0.31
N LEU A 100 17.85 -0.64 0.93
CA LEU A 100 18.19 -1.99 1.39
C LEU A 100 17.04 -3.00 1.22
N ILE A 101 15.82 -2.53 0.91
CA ILE A 101 14.63 -3.38 0.80
C ILE A 101 14.58 -4.06 -0.57
N ALA A 102 14.69 -5.40 -0.60
CA ALA A 102 14.39 -6.25 -1.76
C ALA A 102 15.05 -5.83 -3.10
N GLY A 103 14.51 -6.32 -4.22
CA GLY A 103 14.92 -5.92 -5.58
C GLY A 103 14.04 -4.80 -6.16
N PRO A 104 14.44 -4.17 -7.29
CA PRO A 104 13.69 -3.09 -7.92
C PRO A 104 12.22 -3.42 -8.23
N GLN A 105 11.92 -4.66 -8.61
CA GLN A 105 10.56 -5.11 -8.95
C GLN A 105 9.62 -5.01 -7.74
N VAL A 106 10.09 -5.44 -6.56
CA VAL A 106 9.34 -5.35 -5.31
C VAL A 106 9.19 -3.88 -4.90
N ARG A 107 10.29 -3.11 -4.87
CA ARG A 107 10.25 -1.70 -4.45
C ARG A 107 9.38 -0.79 -5.31
N ASN A 108 9.15 -1.14 -6.58
CA ASN A 108 8.31 -0.35 -7.48
C ASN A 108 6.82 -0.50 -7.21
N THR A 109 6.41 -1.48 -6.41
CA THR A 109 5.00 -1.72 -6.10
C THR A 109 4.73 -1.73 -4.60
N ALA A 110 5.65 -2.25 -3.78
CA ALA A 110 5.55 -2.32 -2.31
C ALA A 110 5.57 -0.93 -1.66
#